data_AF-A0A9D8X667-F1
#
_entry.id   AF-A0A9D8X667-F1
#
_cell.length_a   1.000
_cell.length_b   1.000
_cell.length_c   1.000
_cell.angle_alpha   90.00
_cell.angle_beta   90.00
_cell.angle_gamma   90.00
#
_symmetry.space_group_name_H-M   'P 1'
#
loop_
_entity.id
_entity.type
_entity.pdbx_description
1 polymer ?
#
loop_
_entity_poly.entity_id
_entity_poly.type
_entity_poly.pdbx_seq_one_letter_code
_entity_poly.pdbx_strand_id
1 'polypeptide(L)' 'SAFSYEGLINQLEYAEFTAEQCKYAADNCGADWNEQAAKAAKSYLDYSSFSKDGLIEMLEYEGFTKEQALYGAKENGFN' A
#
# COMPACT_ATOMS: atom_id res chain seq x y z
N SER A 1 -6.46 0.27 8.66
CA SER A 1 -5.57 0.96 7.71
C SER A 1 -4.87 -0.08 6.87
N ALA A 2 -4.72 0.15 5.56
CA ALA A 2 -3.88 -0.65 4.69
C ALA A 2 -2.52 0.05 4.59
N PHE A 3 -1.42 -0.72 4.58
CA PHE A 3 -0.07 -0.19 4.43
C PHE A 3 0.61 -0.86 3.25
N SER A 4 1.41 -0.08 2.52
CA SER A 4 2.47 -0.63 1.69
C SER A 4 3.61 -1.15 2.58
N TYR A 5 4.54 -1.91 2.00
CA TYR A 5 5.75 -2.35 2.70
C TYR A 5 6.53 -1.15 3.26
N GLU A 6 6.79 -0.16 2.40
CA GLU A 6 7.48 1.08 2.77
C GLU A 6 6.66 1.90 3.77
N GLY A 7 5.35 1.97 3.60
CA GLY A 7 4.45 2.66 4.53
C GLY A 7 4.49 2.07 5.93
N LEU A 8 4.55 0.73 6.06
CA LEU A 8 4.71 0.07 7.35
C LEU A 8 6.09 0.35 7.96
N ILE A 9 7.17 0.31 7.16
CA ILE A 9 8.52 0.67 7.63
C ILE A 9 8.54 2.09 8.17
N ASN A 10 8.05 3.07 7.39
CA ASN A 10 8.00 4.47 7.78
C ASN A 10 7.20 4.68 9.08
N GLN A 11 6.09 3.97 9.24
CA GLN A 11 5.27 4.04 10.45
C GLN A 11 5.99 3.50 11.69
N LEU A 12 6.81 2.45 11.54
CA LEU A 12 7.60 1.87 12.62
C LEU A 12 8.83 2.72 12.95
N GLU A 13 9.48 3.32 11.94
CA GLU A 13 10.56 4.29 12.16
C GLU A 13 10.07 5.54 12.90
N TYR A 14 8.87 6.03 12.56
CA TYR A 14 8.22 7.11 13.32
C TYR A 14 7.97 6.72 14.78
N ALA A 15 7.75 5.44 15.06
CA ALA A 15 7.62 4.90 16.42
C ALA A 15 8.99 4.59 17.08
N GLU A 16 10.09 5.12 16.52
CA GLU A 16 11.46 5.06 17.05
C GLU A 16 12.07 3.64 17.11
N PHE A 17 11.56 2.69 16.31
CA PHE A 17 12.22 1.40 16.11
C PHE A 17 13.44 1.54 15.18
N THR A 18 14.40 0.63 15.30
CA THR A 18 15.56 0.63 14.40
C THR A 18 15.17 0.17 12.99
N ALA A 19 15.88 0.62 11.97
CA ALA A 19 15.65 0.19 10.59
C ALA A 19 15.65 -1.35 10.43
N GLU A 20 16.51 -2.05 11.17
CA GLU A 20 16.53 -3.52 11.20
C GLU A 20 15.25 -4.13 11.77
N GLN A 21 14.73 -3.57 12.88
CA GLN A 21 13.46 -4.01 13.47
C GLN A 21 12.27 -3.73 12.56
N CYS A 22 12.24 -2.54 11.93
CA CYS A 22 11.18 -2.16 10.99
C CYS A 22 11.12 -3.12 9.81
N LYS A 23 12.28 -3.37 9.19
CA LYS A 23 12.40 -4.30 8.07
C LYS A 23 12.02 -5.72 8.49
N TYR A 24 12.54 -6.20 9.61
CA TYR A 24 12.20 -7.52 10.13
C TYR A 24 10.69 -7.66 10.36
N ALA A 25 10.04 -6.66 10.95
CA ALA A 25 8.60 -6.68 11.17
C ALA A 25 7.82 -6.69 9.85
N ALA A 26 8.18 -5.86 8.89
CA ALA A 26 7.54 -5.85 7.57
C ALA A 26 7.71 -7.20 6.86
N ASP A 27 8.92 -7.76 6.85
CA ASP A 27 9.23 -9.05 6.21
C ASP A 27 8.49 -10.24 6.87
N ASN A 28 8.18 -10.16 8.17
CA ASN A 28 7.67 -11.30 8.95
C ASN A 28 6.24 -11.13 9.49
N CYS A 29 5.54 -10.05 9.15
CA CYS A 29 4.16 -9.82 9.64
C CYS A 29 3.10 -10.65 8.91
N GLY A 30 3.46 -11.37 7.85
CA GLY A 30 2.53 -12.19 7.07
C GLY A 30 1.57 -11.41 6.17
N ALA A 31 1.87 -10.13 5.91
CA ALA A 31 1.07 -9.31 5.01
C ALA A 31 1.22 -9.78 3.55
N ASP A 32 0.09 -9.90 2.86
CA ASP A 32 0.06 -9.91 1.40
C ASP A 32 -0.03 -8.46 0.91
N TRP A 33 1.05 -7.96 0.34
CA TRP A 33 1.16 -6.57 -0.11
C TRP A 33 0.26 -6.24 -1.30
N ASN A 34 -0.11 -7.22 -2.13
CA ASN A 34 -1.10 -7.02 -3.19
C ASN A 34 -2.50 -6.87 -2.58
N GLU A 35 -2.83 -7.70 -1.58
CA GLU A 35 -4.09 -7.57 -0.83
C GLU A 35 -4.18 -6.21 -0.11
N GLN A 36 -3.06 -5.73 0.47
CA GLN A 36 -3.01 -4.40 1.08
C GLN A 36 -3.24 -3.29 0.03
N ALA A 37 -2.65 -3.40 -1.16
CA ALA A 37 -2.88 -2.44 -2.23
C ALA A 37 -4.34 -2.42 -2.70
N ALA A 38 -4.99 -3.58 -2.80
CA ALA A 38 -6.43 -3.67 -3.12
C ALA A 38 -7.31 -3.03 -2.04
N LYS A 39 -6.97 -3.22 -0.75
CA LYS A 39 -7.66 -2.57 0.38
C LYS A 39 -7.45 -1.05 0.39
N ALA A 40 -6.23 -0.59 0.13
CA ALA A 40 -5.93 0.84 0.03
C ALA A 40 -6.69 1.49 -1.14
N ALA A 41 -6.62 0.87 -2.33
CA ALA A 41 -7.35 1.29 -3.52
C ALA A 41 -8.86 1.41 -3.26
N LYS A 42 -9.44 0.39 -2.62
CA LYS A 42 -10.86 0.41 -2.21
C LYS A 42 -11.15 1.58 -1.27
N SER A 43 -10.32 1.76 -0.24
CA SER A 43 -10.50 2.84 0.73
C SER A 43 -10.50 4.20 0.04
N TYR A 44 -9.60 4.46 -0.91
CA TYR A 44 -9.60 5.71 -1.67
C TYR A 44 -10.87 5.92 -2.48
N LEU A 45 -11.35 4.87 -3.15
CA LEU A 45 -12.55 4.91 -3.97
C LEU A 45 -13.84 5.09 -3.15
N ASP A 46 -13.84 4.64 -1.89
CA ASP A 46 -14.97 4.85 -0.97
C ASP A 46 -15.10 6.33 -0.55
N TYR A 47 -14.04 7.14 -0.62
CA TYR A 47 -14.05 8.57 -0.25
C TYR A 47 -13.98 9.54 -1.43
N SER A 48 -13.39 9.14 -2.56
CA SER A 48 -13.20 10.01 -3.71
C SER A 48 -13.24 9.23 -5.03
N SER A 49 -13.66 9.89 -6.10
CA SER A 49 -13.55 9.34 -7.45
C SER A 49 -12.13 9.50 -7.98
N PHE A 50 -11.61 8.47 -8.66
CA PHE A 50 -10.31 8.48 -9.32
C PHE A 50 -10.43 7.97 -10.76
N SER A 51 -9.53 8.42 -11.64
CA SER A 51 -9.22 7.68 -12.86
C SER A 51 -8.33 6.48 -12.52
N LYS A 52 -8.22 5.49 -13.44
CA LYS A 52 -7.31 4.35 -13.27
C LYS A 52 -5.88 4.82 -12.98
N ASP A 53 -5.35 5.69 -13.83
CA ASP A 53 -3.98 6.18 -13.71
C ASP A 53 -3.78 7.01 -12.43
N GLY A 54 -4.74 7.86 -12.07
CA GLY A 54 -4.66 8.65 -10.85
C GLY A 54 -4.70 7.80 -9.59
N LEU A 55 -5.48 6.71 -9.57
CA LEU A 55 -5.48 5.77 -8.45
C LEU A 55 -4.15 5.02 -8.34
N ILE A 56 -3.59 4.59 -9.48
CA ILE A 56 -2.28 3.92 -9.51
C ILE A 56 -1.18 4.86 -9.00
N GLU A 57 -1.14 6.11 -9.47
CA GLU A 57 -0.19 7.12 -9.00
C GLU A 57 -0.32 7.39 -7.49
N MET A 58 -1.55 7.42 -6.98
CA MET A 58 -1.80 7.58 -5.54
C MET A 58 -1.23 6.41 -4.74
N LEU A 59 -1.42 5.17 -5.18
CA LEU A 59 -0.88 4.00 -4.50
C LEU A 59 0.66 3.95 -4.58
N GLU A 60 1.24 4.31 -5.73
CA GLU A 60 2.70 4.43 -5.85
C GLU A 60 3.26 5.51 -4.91
N TYR A 61 2.54 6.64 -4.75
CA TYR A 61 2.89 7.68 -3.79
C TYR A 61 2.85 7.18 -2.33
N GLU A 62 1.92 6.29 -1.99
CA GLU A 62 1.88 5.61 -0.69
C GLU A 62 2.94 4.52 -0.51
N GLY A 63 3.81 4.30 -1.50
CA GLY A 63 4.92 3.36 -1.42
C GLY A 63 4.57 1.93 -1.83
N PHE A 64 3.42 1.70 -2.48
CA PHE A 64 3.18 0.44 -3.17
C PHE A 64 4.06 0.37 -4.43
N THR A 65 4.51 -0.84 -4.79
CA THR A 65 5.19 -1.03 -6.08
C THR A 65 4.21 -0.83 -7.23
N LYS A 66 4.71 -0.55 -8.45
CA LYS A 66 3.84 -0.43 -9.64
C LYS A 66 2.93 -1.64 -9.83
N GLU A 67 3.46 -2.85 -9.61
CA GLU A 67 2.71 -4.10 -9.74
C GLU A 67 1.59 -4.21 -8.71
N GLN A 68 1.85 -3.83 -7.46
CA GLN A 68 0.85 -3.78 -6.38
C GLN A 68 -0.23 -2.73 -6.66
N ALA A 69 0.16 -1.54 -7.12
CA ALA A 69 -0.76 -0.48 -7.49
C ALA A 69 -1.69 -0.89 -8.65
N LEU A 70 -1.12 -1.52 -9.69
CA LEU A 70 -1.88 -2.10 -10.80
C LEU A 70 -2.84 -3.20 -10.34
N TYR A 71 -2.37 -4.09 -9.46
CA TYR A 71 -3.20 -5.13 -8.86
C TYR A 71 -4.38 -4.51 -8.09
N GLY A 72 -4.11 -3.54 -7.22
CA GLY A 72 -5.13 -2.86 -6.43
C GLY A 72 -6.17 -2.14 -7.28
N ALA A 73 -5.75 -1.45 -8.34
CA ALA A 73 -6.66 -0.81 -9.28
C ALA A 73 -7.54 -1.85 -10.02
N LYS A 74 -6.94 -2.95 -10.48
CA LYS A 74 -7.66 -4.04 -11.16
C LYS A 74 -8.73 -4.68 -10.28
N GLU A 75 -8.39 -5.03 -9.04
CA GLU A 75 -9.34 -5.64 -8.08
C GLU A 75 -10.49 -4.70 -7.72
N ASN A 76 -10.34 -3.39 -7.96
CA ASN A 76 -11.37 -2.38 -7.76
C ASN A 76 -12.03 -1.90 -9.06
N GLY A 77 -12.00 -2.73 -10.12
CA GLY A 77 -12.81 -2.52 -11.33
C GLY A 77 -12.10 -1.77 -12.46
N PHE A 78 -10.82 -1.42 -12.31
CA PHE A 78 -10.02 -0.82 -13.38
C PHE A 78 -9.22 -1.90 -14.14
N ASN A 79 -9.91 -2.62 -15.03
CA ASN A 79 -9.30 -3.61 -15.94
C ASN A 79 -8.32 -2.97 -16.93
#